data_AF-A0A2M6Y4X8-F1
#
_entry.id   AF-A0A2M6Y4X8-F1
#
_cell.length_a   1.000
_cell.length_b   1.000
_cell.length_c   1.000
_cell.angle_alpha   90.00
_cell.angle_beta   90.00
_cell.angle_gamma   90.00
#
_symmetry.space_group_name_H-M   'P 1'
#
loop_
_entity.id
_entity.type
_entity.pdbx_description
1 polymer ?
#
loop_
_entity_poly.entity_id
_entity_poly.type
_entity_poly.pdbx_seq_one_letter_code
_entity_poly.pdbx_strand_id
1 'polypeptide(L)'
;MRIGLALDDRRNEKRVALRPEELMDIARRCQVFVERDAGLGAGITDDEYRQAGAHPATKAMVYSCPLVVKLREPNETELKLMRPGATMFSMMHLHNRLNLARLLWGMRINAIAMEKVKDHLGERMIEDLHEVGYAGMMKAFELWGRSPAKATVKIMGHGKIAIGAIQAASRAQARVILFNKREMNEPHYLVAGIYHTALWGWPAMDPFHISKRYSLQLAPLVKALADNGLEKAPVCIQNAVIRLDAGERVL
;
A
#
# COMPACT_ATOMS: atom_id res chain seq x y z
N MET A 1 -18.04 12.45 -9.02
CA MET A 1 -17.98 10.97 -9.04
C MET A 1 -18.22 10.43 -7.63
N ARG A 2 -18.65 9.16 -7.46
CA ARG A 2 -18.69 8.47 -6.15
C ARG A 2 -17.45 7.58 -6.00
N ILE A 3 -16.82 7.57 -4.84
CA ILE A 3 -15.58 6.82 -4.59
C ILE A 3 -15.78 5.96 -3.34
N GLY A 4 -15.47 4.68 -3.43
CA GLY A 4 -15.49 3.75 -2.30
C GLY A 4 -14.08 3.48 -1.79
N LEU A 5 -13.83 3.64 -0.50
CA LEU A 5 -12.63 3.17 0.19
C LEU A 5 -12.95 1.92 0.98
N ALA A 6 -12.44 0.78 0.52
CA ALA A 6 -12.72 -0.52 1.13
C ALA A 6 -11.80 -0.79 2.32
N LEU A 7 -12.37 -1.44 3.34
CA LEU A 7 -11.60 -2.03 4.42
C LEU A 7 -10.77 -3.20 3.87
N ASP A 8 -9.58 -3.40 4.45
CA ASP A 8 -8.81 -4.62 4.25
C ASP A 8 -9.08 -5.58 5.42
N ASP A 9 -9.69 -6.73 5.13
CA ASP A 9 -10.12 -7.72 6.13
C ASP A 9 -9.06 -8.79 6.41
N ARG A 10 -7.85 -8.63 5.86
CA ARG A 10 -6.76 -9.57 6.11
C ARG A 10 -6.24 -9.41 7.52
N ARG A 11 -6.06 -10.54 8.20
CA ARG A 11 -5.62 -10.66 9.60
C ARG A 11 -4.44 -9.74 10.01
N ASN A 12 -3.53 -9.44 9.09
CA ASN A 12 -2.32 -8.64 9.34
C ASN A 12 -2.21 -7.41 8.44
N GLU A 13 -3.31 -6.99 7.80
CA GLU A 13 -3.38 -5.70 7.11
C GLU A 13 -4.08 -4.71 8.04
N LYS A 14 -3.34 -3.68 8.44
CA LYS A 14 -3.83 -2.64 9.36
C LYS A 14 -3.83 -1.27 8.70
N ARG A 15 -3.29 -1.18 7.48
CA ARG A 15 -3.18 0.08 6.75
C ARG A 15 -4.50 0.44 6.09
N VAL A 16 -4.62 1.71 5.73
CA VAL A 16 -5.71 2.22 4.91
C VAL A 16 -5.16 2.91 3.66
N ALA A 17 -5.93 2.88 2.57
CA ALA A 17 -5.50 3.42 1.28
C ALA A 17 -5.38 4.96 1.30
N LEU A 18 -6.35 5.65 1.90
CA LEU A 18 -6.36 7.10 2.09
C LEU A 18 -6.71 7.41 3.53
N ARG A 19 -5.93 8.28 4.16
CA ARG A 19 -6.22 8.83 5.49
C ARG A 19 -7.12 10.07 5.37
N PRO A 20 -7.82 10.47 6.44
CA PRO A 20 -8.66 11.66 6.46
C PRO A 20 -7.99 12.90 5.86
N GLU A 21 -6.74 13.18 6.21
CA GLU A 21 -6.06 14.42 5.83
C GLU A 21 -5.86 14.55 4.31
N GLU A 22 -5.44 13.48 3.63
CA GLU A 22 -5.26 13.50 2.18
C GLU A 22 -6.57 13.26 1.42
N LEU A 23 -7.61 12.74 2.10
CA LEU A 23 -8.94 12.54 1.54
C LEU A 23 -9.76 13.83 1.46
N MET A 24 -9.53 14.79 2.37
CA MET A 24 -10.31 16.03 2.47
C MET A 24 -10.48 16.75 1.12
N ASP A 25 -9.41 16.86 0.34
CA ASP A 25 -9.46 17.55 -0.95
C ASP A 25 -10.28 16.81 -2.00
N ILE A 26 -10.32 15.48 -1.92
CA ILE A 26 -11.16 14.64 -2.77
C ILE A 26 -12.63 14.78 -2.34
N ALA A 27 -12.89 14.72 -1.03
CA ALA A 27 -14.24 14.81 -0.46
C ALA A 27 -14.91 16.17 -0.70
N ARG A 28 -14.15 17.25 -0.87
CA ARG A 28 -14.67 18.56 -1.28
C ARG A 28 -15.31 18.58 -2.67
N ARG A 29 -14.98 17.62 -3.53
CA ARG A 29 -15.40 17.57 -4.95
C ARG A 29 -16.18 16.31 -5.31
N CYS A 30 -16.02 15.24 -4.53
CA CYS A 30 -16.60 13.93 -4.78
C CYS A 30 -17.25 13.37 -3.52
N GLN A 31 -18.27 12.52 -3.71
CA GLN A 31 -18.82 11.75 -2.60
C GLN A 31 -17.90 10.57 -2.31
N VAL A 32 -17.22 10.61 -1.17
CA VAL A 32 -16.37 9.52 -0.71
C VAL A 32 -17.12 8.70 0.34
N PHE A 33 -17.25 7.40 0.08
CA PHE A 33 -17.80 6.41 1.00
C PHE A 33 -16.65 5.58 1.55
N VAL A 34 -16.55 5.48 2.87
CA VAL A 34 -15.49 4.71 3.53
C VAL A 34 -16.16 3.52 4.21
N GLU A 35 -15.64 2.32 4.03
CA GLU A 35 -16.17 1.16 4.74
C GLU A 35 -16.01 1.40 6.24
N ARG A 36 -17.06 1.16 7.02
CA ARG A 36 -16.99 1.32 8.48
C ARG A 36 -15.80 0.55 9.03
N ASP A 37 -15.13 1.18 9.98
CA ASP A 37 -13.96 0.64 10.66
C ASP A 37 -12.70 0.45 9.77
N ALA A 38 -12.71 0.93 8.51
CA ALA A 38 -11.57 0.82 7.59
C ALA A 38 -10.27 1.42 8.14
N GLY A 39 -10.38 2.46 8.99
CA GLY A 39 -9.24 3.14 9.58
C GLY A 39 -8.74 2.56 10.90
N LEU A 40 -9.48 1.67 11.57
CA LEU A 40 -9.19 1.31 12.97
C LEU A 40 -7.82 0.68 13.14
N GLY A 41 -7.36 -0.11 12.17
CA GLY A 41 -6.02 -0.71 12.18
C GLY A 41 -4.88 0.31 12.20
N ALA A 42 -5.13 1.50 11.65
CA ALA A 42 -4.20 2.63 11.63
C ALA A 42 -4.50 3.66 12.74
N GLY A 43 -5.42 3.36 13.66
CA GLY A 43 -5.82 4.28 14.72
C GLY A 43 -6.72 5.44 14.26
N ILE A 44 -7.40 5.27 13.13
CA ILE A 44 -8.28 6.29 12.54
C ILE A 44 -9.74 5.87 12.70
N THR A 45 -10.56 6.73 13.29
CA THR A 45 -11.98 6.50 13.55
C THR A 45 -12.87 6.89 12.37
N ASP A 46 -14.08 6.31 12.33
CA ASP A 46 -15.13 6.71 11.37
C ASP A 46 -15.52 8.19 11.53
N ASP A 47 -15.41 8.75 12.74
CA ASP A 47 -15.68 10.16 13.01
C ASP A 47 -14.65 11.08 12.38
N GLU A 48 -13.37 10.71 12.39
CA GLU A 48 -12.31 11.45 11.68
C GLU A 48 -12.56 11.45 10.16
N TYR A 49 -13.01 10.34 9.59
CA TYR A 49 -13.44 10.32 8.18
C TYR A 49 -14.63 11.23 7.92
N ARG A 50 -15.61 11.27 8.83
CA ARG A 50 -16.76 12.18 8.70
C ARG A 50 -16.34 13.64 8.77
N GLN A 51 -15.45 13.99 9.67
CA GLN A 51 -14.88 15.34 9.78
C GLN A 51 -14.10 15.74 8.51
N ALA A 52 -13.47 14.77 7.84
CA ALA A 52 -12.83 14.97 6.55
C ALA A 52 -13.80 15.08 5.36
N GLY A 53 -15.12 14.98 5.57
CA GLY A 53 -16.15 15.07 4.54
C GLY A 53 -16.50 13.74 3.87
N ALA A 54 -16.00 12.60 4.38
CA ALA A 54 -16.35 11.28 3.91
C ALA A 54 -17.60 10.72 4.60
N HIS A 55 -18.15 9.64 4.05
CA HIS A 55 -19.37 8.98 4.54
C HIS A 55 -19.04 7.55 4.96
N PRO A 56 -18.87 7.27 6.26
CA PRO A 56 -18.77 5.90 6.75
C PRO A 56 -20.00 5.08 6.33
N ALA A 57 -19.79 3.93 5.71
CA ALA A 57 -20.82 3.19 4.97
C ALA A 57 -20.60 1.67 5.00
N THR A 58 -21.62 0.92 4.59
CA THR A 58 -21.54 -0.54 4.50
C THR A 58 -20.63 -0.98 3.34
N LYS A 59 -20.06 -2.18 3.43
CA LYS A 59 -19.29 -2.80 2.34
C LYS A 59 -20.05 -2.76 1.01
N ALA A 60 -21.34 -3.11 1.01
CA ALA A 60 -22.16 -3.05 -0.21
C ALA A 60 -22.23 -1.65 -0.84
N MET A 61 -22.37 -0.59 -0.02
CA MET A 61 -22.40 0.78 -0.52
C MET A 61 -21.04 1.20 -1.11
N VAL A 62 -19.96 0.88 -0.41
CA VAL A 62 -18.57 1.15 -0.86
C VAL A 62 -18.30 0.50 -2.21
N TYR A 63 -18.57 -0.79 -2.34
CA TYR A 63 -18.31 -1.53 -3.58
C TYR A 63 -19.28 -1.19 -4.72
N SER A 64 -20.43 -0.58 -4.43
CA SER A 64 -21.34 -0.06 -5.45
C SER A 64 -20.84 1.21 -6.17
N CYS A 65 -19.74 1.80 -5.68
CA CYS A 65 -19.15 3.01 -6.26
C CYS A 65 -18.47 2.71 -7.62
N PRO A 66 -18.49 3.67 -8.57
CA PRO A 66 -17.83 3.52 -9.87
C PRO A 66 -16.31 3.43 -9.76
N LEU A 67 -15.70 3.96 -8.69
CA LEU A 67 -14.30 3.76 -8.33
C LEU A 67 -14.24 3.19 -6.92
N VAL A 68 -13.59 2.04 -6.76
CA VAL A 68 -13.30 1.41 -5.46
C VAL A 68 -11.80 1.33 -5.30
N VAL A 69 -11.29 1.84 -4.18
CA VAL A 69 -9.88 1.80 -3.81
C VAL A 69 -9.73 0.85 -2.62
N LYS A 70 -8.86 -0.16 -2.78
CA LYS A 70 -8.53 -1.14 -1.73
C LYS A 70 -7.02 -1.34 -1.72
N LEU A 71 -6.41 -1.56 -0.57
CA LEU A 71 -4.97 -1.83 -0.53
C LEU A 71 -4.64 -3.20 -1.12
N ARG A 72 -5.18 -4.29 -0.56
CA ARG A 72 -4.90 -5.65 -1.02
C ARG A 72 -5.89 -6.08 -2.09
N GLU A 73 -5.53 -7.15 -2.78
CA GLU A 73 -6.33 -7.70 -3.85
C GLU A 73 -7.74 -8.08 -3.37
N PRO A 74 -8.80 -7.72 -4.13
CA PRO A 74 -10.17 -8.04 -3.75
C PRO A 74 -10.46 -9.53 -3.90
N ASN A 75 -11.46 -10.01 -3.18
CA ASN A 75 -11.97 -11.37 -3.32
C ASN A 75 -13.23 -11.43 -4.21
N GLU A 76 -13.67 -12.64 -4.55
CA GLU A 76 -14.83 -12.84 -5.43
C GLU A 76 -16.12 -12.23 -4.86
N THR A 77 -16.37 -12.39 -3.55
CA THR A 77 -17.56 -11.86 -2.89
C THR A 77 -17.58 -10.33 -2.94
N GLU A 78 -16.41 -9.70 -2.78
CA GLU A 78 -16.24 -8.26 -2.92
C GLU A 78 -16.49 -7.79 -4.35
N LEU A 79 -15.94 -8.49 -5.36
CA LEU A 79 -16.15 -8.16 -6.77
C LEU A 79 -17.62 -8.31 -7.20
N LYS A 80 -18.36 -9.27 -6.64
CA LYS A 80 -19.81 -9.44 -6.90
C LYS A 80 -20.66 -8.24 -6.45
N LEU A 81 -20.15 -7.41 -5.53
CA LEU A 81 -20.83 -6.18 -5.10
C LEU A 81 -20.59 -5.00 -6.05
N MET A 82 -19.63 -5.14 -6.97
CA MET A 82 -19.32 -4.11 -7.95
C MET A 82 -20.24 -4.19 -9.16
N ARG A 83 -20.44 -3.04 -9.80
CA ARG A 83 -21.20 -2.95 -11.05
C ARG A 83 -20.27 -3.18 -12.25
N PRO A 84 -20.75 -3.82 -13.32
CA PRO A 84 -20.04 -3.82 -14.61
C PRO A 84 -19.66 -2.40 -15.03
N GLY A 85 -18.43 -2.22 -15.50
CA GLY A 85 -17.83 -0.93 -15.87
C GLY A 85 -17.20 -0.15 -14.71
N ALA A 86 -17.43 -0.56 -13.45
CA ALA A 86 -16.74 0.03 -12.31
C ALA A 86 -15.23 -0.26 -12.34
N THR A 87 -14.46 0.54 -11.63
CA THR A 87 -13.00 0.44 -11.55
C THR A 87 -12.57 0.03 -10.16
N MET A 88 -11.81 -1.06 -10.06
CA MET A 88 -11.09 -1.47 -8.86
C MET A 88 -9.64 -1.00 -8.96
N PHE A 89 -9.20 -0.21 -7.98
CA PHE A 89 -7.82 0.25 -7.85
C PHE A 89 -7.20 -0.40 -6.61
N SER A 90 -6.25 -1.32 -6.80
CA SER A 90 -5.69 -2.15 -5.72
C SER A 90 -4.31 -2.74 -6.05
N MET A 91 -3.55 -3.17 -5.03
CA MET A 91 -2.34 -3.98 -5.20
C MET A 91 -2.72 -5.43 -5.53
N MET A 92 -2.91 -5.72 -6.82
CA MET A 92 -3.58 -6.96 -7.24
C MET A 92 -2.64 -8.16 -7.39
N HIS A 93 -1.36 -7.93 -7.72
CA HIS A 93 -0.36 -8.97 -7.98
C HIS A 93 -0.79 -9.97 -9.06
N LEU A 94 -1.36 -9.47 -10.16
CA LEU A 94 -2.07 -10.31 -11.14
C LEU A 94 -1.20 -11.33 -11.87
N HIS A 95 0.10 -11.06 -12.02
CA HIS A 95 1.08 -11.97 -12.63
C HIS A 95 1.03 -13.40 -12.03
N ASN A 96 0.67 -13.53 -10.75
CA ASN A 96 0.55 -14.82 -10.06
C ASN A 96 -0.90 -15.18 -9.70
N ARG A 97 -1.90 -14.48 -10.25
CA ARG A 97 -3.31 -14.61 -9.85
C ARG A 97 -4.28 -14.66 -11.03
N LEU A 98 -4.10 -15.68 -11.88
CA LEU A 98 -4.96 -15.92 -13.05
C LEU A 98 -6.46 -15.96 -12.71
N ASN A 99 -6.84 -16.55 -11.57
CA ASN A 99 -8.24 -16.62 -11.16
C ASN A 99 -8.83 -15.22 -10.90
N LEU A 100 -8.08 -14.33 -10.25
CA LEU A 100 -8.54 -12.96 -10.02
C LEU A 100 -8.69 -12.20 -11.33
N ALA A 101 -7.73 -12.34 -12.25
CA ALA A 101 -7.82 -11.75 -13.58
C ALA A 101 -9.08 -12.22 -14.34
N ARG A 102 -9.39 -13.52 -14.28
CA ARG A 102 -10.60 -14.10 -14.89
C ARG A 102 -11.89 -13.57 -14.25
N LEU A 103 -11.93 -13.39 -12.93
CA LEU A 103 -13.08 -12.82 -12.23
C LEU A 103 -13.34 -11.37 -12.66
N LEU A 104 -12.28 -10.55 -12.65
CA LEU A 104 -12.36 -9.15 -13.11
C LEU A 104 -12.86 -9.07 -14.55
N TRP A 105 -12.37 -9.95 -15.42
CA TRP A 105 -12.82 -10.06 -16.80
C TRP A 105 -14.28 -10.48 -16.92
N GLY A 106 -14.66 -11.60 -16.30
CA GLY A 106 -16.02 -12.14 -16.36
C GLY A 106 -17.08 -11.19 -15.79
N MET A 107 -16.72 -10.40 -14.77
CA MET A 107 -17.60 -9.42 -14.14
C MET A 107 -17.58 -8.04 -14.82
N ARG A 108 -16.76 -7.88 -15.87
CA ARG A 108 -16.55 -6.63 -16.60
C ARG A 108 -16.12 -5.45 -15.70
N ILE A 109 -15.18 -5.71 -14.79
CA ILE A 109 -14.64 -4.72 -13.86
C ILE A 109 -13.29 -4.24 -14.40
N ASN A 110 -13.12 -2.93 -14.56
CA ASN A 110 -11.84 -2.33 -14.89
C ASN A 110 -10.88 -2.48 -13.71
N ALA A 111 -9.63 -2.87 -13.98
CA ALA A 111 -8.64 -3.10 -12.95
C ALA A 111 -7.44 -2.16 -13.12
N ILE A 112 -7.11 -1.39 -12.09
CA ILE A 112 -5.86 -0.63 -12.01
C ILE A 112 -5.00 -1.32 -10.97
N ALA A 113 -3.94 -1.97 -11.43
CA ALA A 113 -2.95 -2.60 -10.55
C ALA A 113 -1.99 -1.52 -10.01
N MET A 114 -2.09 -1.20 -8.71
CA MET A 114 -1.27 -0.18 -8.05
C MET A 114 0.24 -0.39 -8.29
N GLU A 115 0.69 -1.65 -8.29
CA GLU A 115 2.10 -2.00 -8.51
C GLU A 115 2.59 -1.76 -9.95
N LYS A 116 1.68 -1.51 -10.89
CA LYS A 116 1.98 -1.21 -12.30
C LYS A 116 1.93 0.29 -12.60
N VAL A 117 1.47 1.13 -11.67
CA VAL A 117 1.50 2.59 -11.84
C VAL A 117 2.94 3.07 -11.71
N LYS A 118 3.49 3.54 -12.83
CA LYS A 118 4.90 3.93 -12.96
C LYS A 118 5.04 5.35 -13.50
N ASP A 119 6.08 6.05 -13.07
CA ASP A 119 6.43 7.34 -13.62
C ASP A 119 7.10 7.20 -15.01
N HIS A 120 7.55 8.34 -15.57
CA HIS A 120 8.19 8.39 -16.87
C HIS A 120 9.58 7.71 -16.91
N LEU A 121 10.19 7.45 -15.75
CA LEU A 121 11.45 6.72 -15.62
C LEU A 121 11.22 5.21 -15.44
N GLY A 122 9.96 4.77 -15.35
CA GLY A 122 9.59 3.37 -15.13
C GLY A 122 9.62 2.95 -13.66
N GLU A 123 9.82 3.91 -12.74
CA GLU A 123 9.81 3.69 -11.30
C GLU A 123 8.38 3.62 -10.76
N ARG A 124 8.15 2.75 -9.79
CA ARG A 124 6.83 2.61 -9.16
C ARG A 124 6.47 3.88 -8.39
N MET A 125 5.29 4.42 -8.66
CA MET A 125 4.78 5.61 -7.96
C MET A 125 4.15 5.27 -6.60
N ILE A 126 3.66 4.03 -6.46
CA ILE A 126 2.98 3.56 -5.25
C ILE A 126 3.83 2.45 -4.60
N GLU A 127 4.46 2.78 -3.47
CA GLU A 127 5.33 1.89 -2.70
C GLU A 127 5.62 2.43 -1.28
N ASP A 128 5.98 1.52 -0.38
CA ASP A 128 6.35 1.80 1.01
C ASP A 128 7.71 1.18 1.39
N LEU A 129 8.52 0.80 0.41
CA LEU A 129 9.75 0.02 0.63
C LEU A 129 10.69 0.69 1.63
N HIS A 130 10.84 2.01 1.53
CA HIS A 130 11.66 2.79 2.45
C HIS A 130 11.10 2.77 3.88
N GLU A 131 9.81 3.06 4.04
CA GLU A 131 9.11 3.10 5.32
C GLU A 131 9.12 1.73 6.00
N VAL A 132 8.98 0.65 5.23
CA VAL A 132 9.10 -0.73 5.72
C VAL A 132 10.50 -0.99 6.28
N GLY A 133 11.55 -0.54 5.59
CA GLY A 133 12.93 -0.63 6.08
C GLY A 133 13.14 0.14 7.38
N TYR A 134 12.60 1.36 7.44
CA TYR A 134 12.67 2.20 8.63
C TYR A 134 11.96 1.56 9.83
N ALA A 135 10.71 1.13 9.66
CA ALA A 135 9.91 0.50 10.70
C ALA A 135 10.53 -0.82 11.19
N GLY A 136 11.05 -1.64 10.27
CA GLY A 136 11.77 -2.87 10.60
C GLY A 136 12.99 -2.60 11.50
N MET A 137 13.75 -1.56 11.21
CA MET A 137 14.90 -1.15 12.03
C MET A 137 14.47 -0.65 13.41
N MET A 138 13.43 0.19 13.48
CA MET A 138 12.89 0.65 14.76
C MET A 138 12.41 -0.52 15.63
N LYS A 139 11.73 -1.51 15.02
CA LYS A 139 11.32 -2.72 15.74
C LYS A 139 12.52 -3.56 16.19
N ALA A 140 13.57 -3.63 15.39
CA ALA A 140 14.81 -4.32 15.78
C ALA A 140 15.44 -3.66 17.03
N PHE A 141 15.47 -2.33 17.10
CA PHE A 141 15.95 -1.61 18.27
C PHE A 141 15.08 -1.82 19.51
N GLU A 142 13.75 -1.79 19.35
CA GLU A 142 12.81 -2.10 20.42
C GLU A 142 13.06 -3.51 20.99
N LEU A 143 13.12 -4.51 20.13
CA LEU A 143 13.37 -5.91 20.53
C LEU A 143 14.76 -6.11 21.15
N TRP A 144 15.75 -5.32 20.72
CA TRP A 144 17.08 -5.38 21.30
C TRP A 144 17.11 -4.85 22.75
N GLY A 145 16.17 -3.96 23.12
CA GLY A 145 15.97 -3.50 24.50
C GLY A 145 17.14 -2.70 25.08
N ARG A 146 18.09 -2.26 24.24
CA ARG A 146 19.26 -1.45 24.63
C ARG A 146 19.30 -0.17 23.81
N SER A 147 20.10 0.80 24.26
CA SER A 147 20.29 2.07 23.56
C SER A 147 20.82 1.84 22.13
N PRO A 148 20.07 2.25 21.08
CA PRO A 148 20.44 2.05 19.68
C PRO A 148 21.83 2.56 19.31
N ALA A 149 22.29 3.65 19.94
CA ALA A 149 23.62 4.22 19.71
C ALA A 149 24.77 3.24 20.01
N LYS A 150 24.52 2.21 20.82
CA LYS A 150 25.49 1.15 21.12
C LYS A 150 25.47 0.00 20.08
N ALA A 151 24.53 0.01 19.14
CA ALA A 151 24.40 -1.07 18.16
C ALA A 151 25.44 -0.94 17.05
N THR A 152 25.91 -2.09 16.57
CA THR A 152 26.48 -2.21 15.22
C THR A 152 25.45 -2.89 14.33
N VAL A 153 24.90 -2.13 13.39
CA VAL A 153 23.86 -2.55 12.45
C VAL A 153 24.53 -2.91 11.14
N LYS A 154 24.45 -4.19 10.75
CA LYS A 154 24.91 -4.63 9.44
C LYS A 154 23.72 -4.73 8.49
N ILE A 155 23.82 -4.13 7.31
CA ILE A 155 22.75 -4.11 6.29
C ILE A 155 23.26 -4.70 4.98
N MET A 156 22.52 -5.69 4.47
CA MET A 156 22.78 -6.31 3.18
C MET A 156 21.89 -5.72 2.09
N GLY A 157 22.51 -5.29 0.99
CA GLY A 157 21.82 -4.72 -0.16
C GLY A 157 21.70 -3.20 -0.12
N HIS A 158 21.31 -2.62 -1.25
CA HIS A 158 21.33 -1.17 -1.50
C HIS A 158 19.99 -0.63 -2.05
N GLY A 159 18.91 -1.43 -1.93
CA GLY A 159 17.57 -1.02 -2.38
C GLY A 159 16.89 -0.05 -1.42
N LYS A 160 15.69 0.42 -1.79
CA LYS A 160 14.91 1.40 -1.00
C LYS A 160 14.65 0.94 0.45
N ILE A 161 14.43 -0.37 0.67
CA ILE A 161 14.32 -0.97 2.01
C ILE A 161 15.60 -0.78 2.82
N ALA A 162 16.76 -1.08 2.22
CA ALA A 162 18.05 -0.92 2.88
C ALA A 162 18.29 0.55 3.26
N ILE A 163 17.98 1.49 2.35
CA ILE A 163 18.09 2.93 2.60
C ILE A 163 17.23 3.35 3.81
N GLY A 164 15.98 2.88 3.92
CA GLY A 164 15.13 3.18 5.07
C GLY A 164 15.70 2.65 6.39
N ALA A 165 16.23 1.43 6.38
CA ALA A 165 16.90 0.85 7.55
C ALA A 165 18.18 1.61 7.93
N ILE A 166 18.99 2.01 6.95
CA ILE A 166 20.20 2.83 7.15
C ILE A 166 19.82 4.17 7.80
N GLN A 167 18.78 4.83 7.28
CA GLN A 167 18.35 6.12 7.80
C GLN A 167 17.86 6.03 9.25
N ALA A 168 17.06 5.01 9.58
CA ALA A 168 16.63 4.75 10.96
C ALA A 168 17.83 4.51 11.89
N ALA A 169 18.76 3.64 11.49
CA ALA A 169 19.95 3.32 12.27
C ALA A 169 20.86 4.55 12.47
N SER A 170 21.08 5.32 11.42
CA SER A 170 21.90 6.53 11.46
C SER A 170 21.29 7.61 12.37
N ARG A 171 19.97 7.85 12.29
CA ARG A 171 19.26 8.76 13.19
C ARG A 171 19.36 8.33 14.65
N ALA A 172 19.36 7.02 14.89
CA ALA A 172 19.53 6.44 16.21
C ALA A 172 21.01 6.38 16.66
N GLN A 173 21.92 6.97 15.89
CA GLN A 173 23.38 7.02 16.14
C GLN A 173 24.06 5.64 16.20
N ALA A 174 23.43 4.62 15.64
CA ALA A 174 24.03 3.29 15.54
C ALA A 174 25.15 3.27 14.49
N ARG A 175 26.18 2.46 14.71
CA ARG A 175 27.22 2.22 13.70
C ARG A 175 26.63 1.36 12.58
N VAL A 176 26.62 1.85 11.34
CA VAL A 176 26.11 1.11 10.18
C VAL A 176 27.27 0.52 9.37
N ILE A 177 27.15 -0.76 9.01
CA ILE A 177 28.07 -1.46 8.10
C ILE A 177 27.24 -1.98 6.92
N LEU A 178 27.60 -1.55 5.71
CA LEU A 178 27.00 -2.05 4.47
C LEU A 178 27.85 -3.18 3.91
N PHE A 179 27.19 -4.23 3.43
CA PHE A 179 27.89 -5.34 2.80
C PHE A 179 27.08 -5.93 1.64
N ASN A 180 27.81 -6.50 0.69
CA ASN A 180 27.27 -7.21 -0.45
C ASN A 180 26.98 -8.68 -0.12
N LYS A 181 26.07 -9.30 -0.86
CA LYS A 181 25.73 -10.74 -0.70
C LYS A 181 26.95 -11.67 -0.77
N ARG A 182 27.99 -11.27 -1.50
CA ARG A 182 29.25 -12.03 -1.65
C ARG A 182 30.20 -11.92 -0.45
N GLU A 183 30.00 -10.92 0.39
CA GLU A 183 30.80 -10.69 1.60
C GLU A 183 30.19 -11.42 2.82
N MET A 184 29.12 -12.18 2.61
CA MET A 184 28.34 -12.86 3.64
C MET A 184 28.85 -14.30 3.83
N ASN A 185 29.92 -14.46 4.61
CA ASN A 185 30.48 -15.78 4.93
C ASN A 185 29.75 -16.48 6.10
N GLU A 186 29.03 -15.74 6.95
CA GLU A 186 28.22 -16.27 8.06
C GLU A 186 26.85 -15.55 8.11
N PRO A 187 25.71 -16.23 7.91
CA PRO A 187 24.41 -15.59 7.79
C PRO A 187 23.73 -15.33 9.15
N HIS A 188 24.50 -15.23 10.22
CA HIS A 188 24.03 -15.00 11.59
C HIS A 188 25.19 -14.50 12.46
N TYR A 189 24.87 -13.93 13.62
CA TYR A 189 25.85 -13.84 14.71
C TYR A 189 25.17 -13.93 16.07
N LEU A 190 25.91 -14.48 17.02
CA LEU A 190 25.49 -14.77 18.38
C LEU A 190 25.86 -13.61 19.31
N VAL A 191 24.94 -13.13 20.14
CA VAL A 191 25.24 -12.17 21.21
C VAL A 191 24.56 -12.62 22.50
N ALA A 192 25.34 -12.88 23.54
CA ALA A 192 24.88 -13.42 24.84
C ALA A 192 24.08 -14.75 24.75
N GLY A 193 24.39 -15.63 23.80
CA GLY A 193 23.66 -16.89 23.59
C GLY A 193 22.48 -16.82 22.62
N ILE A 194 22.26 -15.65 21.98
CA ILE A 194 21.11 -15.41 21.09
C ILE A 194 21.59 -15.17 19.65
N TYR A 195 21.03 -15.90 18.69
CA TYR A 195 21.30 -15.72 17.25
C TYR A 195 20.46 -14.60 16.65
N HIS A 196 21.10 -13.67 15.95
CA HIS A 196 20.44 -12.56 15.25
C HIS A 196 20.43 -12.79 13.73
N THR A 197 19.25 -12.63 13.11
CA THR A 197 19.07 -12.59 11.66
C THR A 197 18.11 -11.45 11.27
N ALA A 198 18.19 -11.01 10.01
CA ALA A 198 17.53 -9.82 9.49
C ALA A 198 16.01 -9.75 9.78
N LEU A 199 15.55 -8.60 10.32
CA LEU A 199 14.14 -8.26 10.37
C LEU A 199 13.76 -7.57 9.06
N TRP A 200 13.03 -8.28 8.21
CA TRP A 200 12.22 -7.62 7.19
C TRP A 200 11.06 -6.94 7.94
N GLY A 201 10.96 -5.61 7.80
CA GLY A 201 9.81 -4.89 8.32
C GLY A 201 8.53 -5.40 7.65
N TRP A 202 7.45 -5.50 8.42
CA TRP A 202 6.13 -5.76 7.84
C TRP A 202 5.34 -4.46 7.86
N PRO A 203 4.56 -4.13 6.81
CA PRO A 203 3.82 -2.87 6.77
C PRO A 203 2.85 -2.61 7.93
N ALA A 204 2.40 -3.66 8.62
CA ALA A 204 1.56 -3.54 9.82
C ALA A 204 2.34 -3.29 11.13
N MET A 205 3.67 -3.17 11.08
CA MET A 205 4.47 -2.74 12.25
C MET A 205 4.31 -1.24 12.54
N ASP A 206 4.06 -0.44 11.51
CA ASP A 206 3.76 0.99 11.61
C ASP A 206 2.64 1.37 10.62
N PRO A 207 1.41 0.91 10.89
CA PRO A 207 0.32 1.05 9.93
C PRO A 207 -0.06 2.51 9.71
N PHE A 208 0.14 3.39 10.69
CA PHE A 208 -0.19 4.81 10.57
C PHE A 208 0.72 5.52 9.57
N HIS A 209 2.04 5.47 9.76
CA HIS A 209 2.97 6.17 8.87
C HIS A 209 3.02 5.53 7.48
N ILE A 210 2.86 4.22 7.40
CA ILE A 210 2.82 3.55 6.10
C ILE A 210 1.51 3.89 5.38
N SER A 211 0.37 3.95 6.07
CA SER A 211 -0.87 4.48 5.47
C SER A 211 -0.69 5.91 4.99
N LYS A 212 0.01 6.77 5.73
CA LYS A 212 0.33 8.14 5.29
C LYS A 212 1.11 8.14 3.97
N ARG A 213 2.11 7.27 3.84
CA ARG A 213 2.90 7.14 2.60
C ARG A 213 2.03 6.75 1.41
N TYR A 214 1.19 5.72 1.57
CA TYR A 214 0.24 5.31 0.53
C TYR A 214 -0.75 6.41 0.21
N SER A 215 -1.30 7.05 1.24
CA SER A 215 -2.30 8.11 1.13
C SER A 215 -1.79 9.29 0.30
N LEU A 216 -0.56 9.75 0.55
CA LEU A 216 0.09 10.82 -0.22
C LEU A 216 0.35 10.43 -1.69
N GLN A 217 0.61 9.16 -1.98
CA GLN A 217 0.84 8.66 -3.33
C GLN A 217 -0.47 8.42 -4.10
N LEU A 218 -1.50 7.92 -3.41
CA LEU A 218 -2.79 7.54 -3.99
C LEU A 218 -3.70 8.74 -4.19
N ALA A 219 -3.74 9.70 -3.26
CA ALA A 219 -4.64 10.85 -3.33
C ALA A 219 -4.59 11.60 -4.68
N PRO A 220 -3.42 11.97 -5.24
CA PRO A 220 -3.38 12.66 -6.53
C PRO A 220 -3.89 11.78 -7.69
N LEU A 221 -3.67 10.46 -7.63
CA LEU A 221 -4.11 9.52 -8.67
C LEU A 221 -5.62 9.28 -8.61
N VAL A 222 -6.16 9.12 -7.39
CA VAL A 222 -7.60 8.99 -7.14
C VAL A 222 -8.33 10.27 -7.54
N LYS A 223 -7.77 11.44 -7.21
CA LYS A 223 -8.30 12.73 -7.64
C LYS A 223 -8.32 12.85 -9.17
N ALA A 224 -7.23 12.49 -9.85
CA ALA A 224 -7.16 12.53 -11.31
C ALA A 224 -8.20 11.60 -11.97
N LEU A 225 -8.40 10.40 -11.42
CA LEU A 225 -9.45 9.48 -11.87
C LEU A 225 -10.85 10.04 -11.63
N ALA A 226 -11.07 10.68 -10.49
CA ALA A 226 -12.35 11.26 -10.13
C ALA A 226 -12.72 12.47 -11.01
N ASP A 227 -11.73 13.28 -11.36
CA ASP A 227 -11.89 14.48 -12.19
C ASP A 227 -12.05 14.12 -13.68
N ASN A 228 -11.30 13.14 -14.19
CA ASN A 228 -11.16 12.89 -15.63
C ASN A 228 -11.81 11.59 -16.11
N GLY A 229 -12.14 10.67 -15.22
CA GLY A 229 -12.47 9.29 -15.57
C GLY A 229 -11.27 8.50 -16.07
N LEU A 230 -11.50 7.22 -16.39
CA LEU A 230 -10.43 6.29 -16.79
C LEU A 230 -9.82 6.64 -18.16
N GLU A 231 -10.63 7.14 -19.09
CA GLU A 231 -10.20 7.44 -20.46
C GLU A 231 -9.22 8.61 -20.55
N LYS A 232 -9.40 9.62 -19.69
CA LYS A 232 -8.55 10.82 -19.63
C LYS A 232 -7.65 10.83 -18.39
N ALA A 233 -7.45 9.66 -17.77
CA ALA A 233 -6.52 9.51 -16.67
C ALA A 233 -5.07 9.75 -17.13
N PRO A 234 -4.15 10.13 -16.22
CA PRO A 234 -2.73 10.23 -16.53
C PRO A 234 -2.18 8.95 -17.17
N VAL A 235 -1.19 9.09 -18.05
CA VAL A 235 -0.57 7.97 -18.79
C VAL A 235 -0.08 6.86 -17.86
N CYS A 236 0.46 7.23 -16.68
CA CYS A 236 0.90 6.27 -15.67
C CYS A 236 -0.23 5.35 -15.17
N ILE A 237 -1.46 5.88 -15.09
CA ILE A 237 -2.65 5.10 -14.75
C ILE A 237 -3.12 4.32 -15.96
N GLN A 238 -3.22 4.94 -17.14
CA GLN A 238 -3.67 4.28 -18.37
C GLN A 238 -2.86 3.01 -18.68
N ASN A 239 -1.53 3.07 -18.50
CA ASN A 239 -0.62 1.94 -18.69
C ASN A 239 -0.78 0.84 -17.62
N ALA A 240 -1.37 1.18 -16.46
CA ALA A 240 -1.65 0.23 -15.38
C ALA A 240 -3.07 -0.35 -15.46
N VAL A 241 -3.92 0.15 -16.37
CA VAL A 241 -5.26 -0.37 -16.60
C VAL A 241 -5.17 -1.68 -17.35
N ILE A 242 -5.81 -2.71 -16.82
CA ILE A 242 -6.09 -3.93 -17.55
C ILE A 242 -7.47 -3.76 -18.16
N ARG A 243 -7.48 -3.41 -19.46
CA ARG A 243 -8.69 -3.17 -20.24
C ARG A 243 -9.24 -4.47 -20.79
N LEU A 244 -10.56 -4.54 -20.83
CA LEU A 244 -11.32 -5.74 -21.19
C LEU A 244 -11.57 -5.89 -22.70
N ASP A 245 -11.13 -4.92 -23.50
CA ASP A 245 -11.60 -4.78 -24.89
C ASP A 245 -10.51 -5.08 -25.93
N ALA A 246 -9.25 -5.26 -25.51
CA ALA A 246 -8.18 -5.69 -26.40
C ALA A 246 -8.09 -7.22 -26.37
N GLY A 247 -8.32 -7.86 -27.51
CA GLY A 247 -8.15 -9.31 -27.71
C GLY A 247 -6.73 -9.84 -27.50
N GLU A 248 -5.88 -9.11 -26.80
CA GLU A 248 -4.51 -9.51 -26.47
C GLU A 248 -4.43 -10.05 -25.06
N ARG A 249 -4.10 -11.33 -25.00
CA ARG A 249 -3.57 -12.00 -23.80
C ARG A 249 -2.32 -11.25 -23.34
N VAL A 250 -2.47 -10.34 -22.39
CA VAL A 250 -1.31 -9.89 -21.60
C VAL A 250 -1.64 -10.13 -20.13
N LEU A 251 -1.35 -11.37 -19.73
CA LEU A 251 -1.04 -11.74 -18.35
C LEU A 251 0.46 -12.01 -18.27
#